data_AF-A0A948WYY9-F1
#
_entry.id   AF-A0A948WYY9-F1
#
_cell.length_a   1.000
_cell.length_b   1.000
_cell.length_c   1.000
_cell.angle_alpha   90.00
_cell.angle_beta   90.00
_cell.angle_gamma   90.00
#
_symmetry.space_group_name_H-M   'P 1'
#
loop_
_entity.id
_entity.type
_entity.pdbx_description
1 polymer ?
#
loop_
_entity_poly.entity_id
_entity_poly.type
_entity_poly.pdbx_seq_one_letter_code
_entity_poly.pdbx_strand_id
1 'polypeptide(L)'
;MSNLLRQHAEQQFAEELHELKQAESNPVPENWELSPQSVVTYIMGGTLPNGFEVTPKYIGNRRLIEIAVATLVTDRALLLYGLPGTAKSWVSEHLAAAISG
;
A
#
# COMPACT_ATOMS: atom_id res chain seq x y z
N MET A 1 -1.86 26.57 14.91
CA MET A 1 -1.26 25.23 14.65
C MET A 1 -2.41 24.25 14.55
N SER A 2 -2.68 23.72 13.35
CA SER A 2 -3.73 22.72 13.12
C SER A 2 -3.40 21.46 13.91
N ASN A 3 -4.26 21.08 14.85
CA ASN A 3 -4.10 19.87 15.63
C ASN A 3 -4.43 18.66 14.74
N LEU A 4 -3.42 18.11 14.08
CA LEU A 4 -3.57 17.02 13.13
C LEU A 4 -3.83 15.73 13.91
N LEU A 5 -5.08 15.23 13.87
CA LEU A 5 -5.48 14.06 14.67
C LEU A 5 -4.84 12.75 14.19
N ARG A 6 -4.51 12.64 12.90
CA ARG A 6 -3.78 11.51 12.29
C ARG A 6 -2.98 12.03 11.09
N GLN A 7 -1.72 11.62 10.97
CA GLN A 7 -0.90 11.92 9.80
C GLN A 7 -1.41 11.16 8.57
N HIS A 8 -1.03 11.62 7.38
CA HIS A 8 -1.26 10.87 6.15
C HIS A 8 -0.46 9.57 6.19
N ALA A 9 -0.98 8.50 5.57
CA ALA A 9 -0.30 7.19 5.54
C ALA A 9 1.14 7.28 5.01
N GLU A 10 1.38 8.12 4.00
CA GLU A 10 2.71 8.40 3.42
C GLU A 10 3.73 8.86 4.47
N GLN A 11 3.29 9.73 5.39
CA GLN A 11 4.15 10.28 6.44
C GLN A 11 4.26 9.31 7.62
N GLN A 12 3.15 8.72 8.02
CA GLN A 12 3.10 7.80 9.16
C GLN A 12 3.91 6.52 8.91
N PHE A 13 3.96 6.05 7.66
CA PHE A 13 4.62 4.80 7.26
C PHE A 13 5.80 5.06 6.32
N ALA A 14 6.40 6.25 6.38
CA ALA A 14 7.50 6.66 5.51
C ALA A 14 8.71 5.71 5.59
N GLU A 15 9.04 5.22 6.79
CA GLU A 15 10.14 4.26 6.99
C GLU A 15 9.87 2.94 6.28
N GLU A 16 8.67 2.36 6.46
CA GLU A 16 8.32 1.10 5.80
C GLU A 16 8.30 1.24 4.28
N LEU A 17 7.80 2.37 3.76
CA LEU A 17 7.83 2.69 2.33
C LEU A 17 9.27 2.85 1.83
N HIS A 18 10.15 3.50 2.60
CA HIS A 18 11.56 3.66 2.26
C HIS A 18 12.27 2.30 2.18
N GLU A 19 12.09 1.45 3.17
CA GLU A 19 12.70 0.11 3.20
C GLU A 19 12.20 -0.77 2.05
N LEU A 20 10.91 -0.68 1.70
CA LEU A 20 10.36 -1.34 0.52
C LEU A 20 10.99 -0.82 -0.78
N LYS A 21 11.15 0.50 -0.94
CA LYS A 21 11.82 1.11 -2.10
C LYS A 21 13.27 0.61 -2.24
N GLN A 22 13.99 0.47 -1.12
CA GLN A 22 15.36 -0.05 -1.12
C GLN A 22 15.44 -1.55 -1.41
N ALA A 23 14.44 -2.31 -0.99
CA ALA A 23 14.33 -3.75 -1.22
C ALA A 23 13.73 -4.11 -2.60
N GLU A 24 13.47 -3.12 -3.46
CA GLU A 24 12.89 -3.36 -4.78
C GLU A 24 13.78 -4.26 -5.64
N SER A 25 13.14 -5.26 -6.24
CA SER A 25 13.78 -6.19 -7.18
C SER A 25 12.93 -6.44 -8.42
N ASN A 26 11.70 -5.91 -8.45
CA ASN A 26 10.76 -6.08 -9.55
C ASN A 26 10.68 -4.78 -10.37
N PRO A 27 10.24 -4.86 -11.64
CA PRO A 27 9.98 -3.66 -12.43
C PRO A 27 8.93 -2.77 -11.77
N VAL A 28 9.25 -1.48 -11.65
CA VAL A 28 8.32 -0.45 -11.18
C VAL A 28 7.60 0.17 -12.39
N PRO A 29 6.27 0.15 -12.45
CA PRO A 29 5.50 0.79 -13.51
C PRO A 29 5.76 2.30 -13.61
N GLU A 30 5.47 2.89 -14.77
CA GLU A 30 5.56 4.34 -14.93
C GLU A 30 4.60 5.05 -13.98
N ASN A 31 5.04 6.16 -13.37
CA ASN A 31 4.30 6.93 -12.36
C ASN A 31 3.99 6.18 -11.06
N TRP A 32 4.65 5.04 -10.82
CA TRP A 32 4.58 4.32 -9.54
C TRP A 32 5.89 4.47 -8.76
N GLU A 33 5.78 4.47 -7.45
CA GLU A 33 6.89 4.56 -6.50
C GLU A 33 7.37 3.17 -6.03
N LEU A 34 6.50 2.15 -6.13
CA LEU A 34 6.76 0.77 -5.74
C LEU A 34 6.29 -0.21 -6.82
N SER A 35 6.88 -1.39 -6.88
CA SER A 35 6.39 -2.47 -7.73
C SER A 35 5.05 -3.02 -7.22
N PRO A 36 4.20 -3.62 -8.08
CA PRO A 36 2.93 -4.22 -7.66
C PRO A 36 3.08 -5.20 -6.49
N GLN A 37 4.14 -6.00 -6.49
CA GLN A 37 4.46 -6.95 -5.43
C GLN A 37 4.78 -6.24 -4.11
N SER A 38 5.57 -5.17 -4.15
CA SER A 38 5.91 -4.37 -2.98
C SER A 38 4.71 -3.63 -2.43
N VAL A 39 3.80 -3.12 -3.28
CA VAL A 39 2.52 -2.54 -2.84
C VAL A 39 1.67 -3.56 -2.09
N VAL A 40 1.59 -4.81 -2.60
CA VAL A 40 0.88 -5.89 -1.90
C VAL A 40 1.55 -6.20 -0.56
N THR A 41 2.88 -6.28 -0.51
CA THR A 41 3.64 -6.51 0.74
C THR A 41 3.44 -5.38 1.74
N TYR A 42 3.45 -4.12 1.29
CA TYR A 42 3.15 -2.96 2.13
C TYR A 42 1.81 -3.08 2.84
N ILE A 43 0.77 -3.47 2.10
CA ILE A 43 -0.61 -3.55 2.63
C ILE A 43 -0.80 -4.79 3.51
N MET A 44 -0.32 -5.94 3.05
CA MET A 44 -0.55 -7.24 3.70
C MET A 44 0.47 -7.57 4.79
N GLY A 45 1.52 -6.76 4.91
CA GLY A 45 2.67 -7.05 5.76
C GLY A 45 3.54 -8.18 5.25
N GLY A 46 4.71 -8.31 5.86
CA GLY A 46 5.70 -9.34 5.56
C GLY A 46 7.09 -8.95 6.03
N THR A 47 8.03 -9.87 5.92
CA THR A 47 9.45 -9.62 6.23
C THR A 47 10.21 -9.44 4.93
N LEU A 48 10.95 -8.34 4.82
CA LEU A 48 11.81 -8.04 3.67
C LEU A 48 13.10 -8.88 3.71
N PRO A 49 13.84 -9.02 2.59
CA PRO A 49 15.08 -9.79 2.54
C PRO A 49 16.17 -9.30 3.51
N ASN A 50 16.15 -8.01 3.86
CA ASN A 50 17.06 -7.40 4.84
C ASN A 50 16.64 -7.68 6.30
N GLY A 51 15.55 -8.41 6.53
CA GLY A 51 15.01 -8.72 7.85
C GLY A 51 14.06 -7.66 8.42
N PHE A 52 13.81 -6.56 7.70
CA PHE A 52 12.86 -5.53 8.14
C PHE A 52 11.42 -6.06 8.10
N GLU A 53 10.63 -5.79 9.15
CA GLU A 53 9.26 -6.26 9.27
C GLU A 53 8.26 -5.15 8.90
N VAL A 54 7.52 -5.38 7.83
CA VAL A 54 6.45 -4.50 7.35
C VAL A 54 5.16 -4.88 8.07
N THR A 55 4.59 -3.95 8.82
CA THR A 55 3.37 -4.20 9.60
C THR A 55 2.18 -4.36 8.65
N PRO A 56 1.26 -5.32 8.84
CA PRO A 56 0.06 -5.42 8.00
C PRO A 56 -0.91 -4.25 8.25
N LYS A 57 -1.34 -3.58 7.17
CA LYS A 57 -2.33 -2.49 7.21
C LYS A 57 -3.74 -3.03 6.93
N TYR A 58 -3.83 -4.17 6.27
CA TYR A 58 -5.08 -4.85 5.99
C TYR A 58 -5.04 -6.30 6.48
N ILE A 59 -5.94 -6.61 7.40
CA ILE A 59 -6.16 -7.98 7.88
C ILE A 59 -7.35 -8.55 7.11
N GLY A 60 -7.06 -9.37 6.10
CA GLY A 60 -8.09 -9.94 5.24
C GLY A 60 -7.53 -10.78 4.11
N ASN A 61 -8.33 -10.94 3.05
CA ASN A 61 -7.95 -11.79 1.92
C ASN A 61 -6.92 -11.09 1.03
N ARG A 62 -5.67 -11.59 1.04
CA ARG A 62 -4.57 -11.14 0.17
C ARG A 62 -4.97 -11.05 -1.29
N ARG A 63 -5.78 -12.00 -1.77
CA ARG A 63 -6.22 -12.05 -3.16
C ARG A 63 -7.02 -10.82 -3.58
N LEU A 64 -7.76 -10.20 -2.67
CA LEU A 64 -8.50 -8.96 -2.97
C LEU A 64 -7.54 -7.79 -3.21
N ILE A 65 -6.47 -7.70 -2.43
CA ILE A 65 -5.45 -6.66 -2.60
C ILE A 65 -4.67 -6.89 -3.90
N GLU A 66 -4.31 -8.13 -4.22
CA GLU A 66 -3.67 -8.47 -5.50
C GLU A 66 -4.54 -8.05 -6.70
N ILE A 67 -5.85 -8.34 -6.65
CA ILE A 67 -6.78 -7.93 -7.71
C ILE A 67 -6.86 -6.40 -7.82
N ALA A 68 -6.92 -5.70 -6.68
CA ALA A 68 -6.94 -4.25 -6.65
C ALA A 68 -5.69 -3.65 -7.30
N VAL A 69 -4.50 -4.11 -6.91
CA VAL A 69 -3.22 -3.63 -7.44
C VAL A 69 -3.09 -3.99 -8.93
N ALA A 70 -3.46 -5.21 -9.32
CA ALA A 70 -3.46 -5.64 -10.72
C ALA A 70 -4.46 -4.85 -11.59
N THR A 71 -5.54 -4.34 -11.00
CA THR A 71 -6.46 -3.45 -11.71
C THR A 71 -5.81 -2.09 -11.94
N LEU A 72 -5.22 -1.51 -10.90
CA LEU A 72 -4.62 -0.18 -10.94
C LEU A 72 -3.40 -0.12 -11.88
N VAL A 73 -2.59 -1.18 -11.96
CA VAL A 73 -1.43 -1.23 -12.88
C VAL A 73 -1.85 -1.25 -14.36
N THR A 74 -3.13 -1.52 -14.66
CA THR A 74 -3.67 -1.56 -16.03
C THR A 74 -4.40 -0.28 -16.43
N ASP A 75 -4.09 0.86 -15.80
CA ASP A 75 -4.74 2.16 -16.00
C ASP A 75 -6.27 2.14 -15.83
N ARG A 76 -6.77 1.27 -14.95
CA ARG A 76 -8.21 1.17 -14.62
C ARG A 76 -8.50 1.77 -13.25
N ALA A 77 -9.70 2.33 -13.13
CA ALA A 77 -10.22 2.79 -11.84
C ALA A 77 -10.65 1.59 -10.96
N LEU A 78 -10.53 1.76 -9.64
CA LEU A 78 -10.94 0.80 -8.63
C LEU A 78 -12.13 1.34 -7.83
N LEU A 79 -13.22 0.57 -7.70
CA LEU A 79 -14.33 0.87 -6.80
C LEU A 79 -14.29 -0.07 -5.60
N LEU A 80 -14.04 0.47 -4.41
CA LEU A 80 -14.14 -0.27 -3.15
C LEU A 80 -15.57 -0.18 -2.61
N TYR A 81 -16.32 -1.30 -2.67
CA TYR A 81 -17.71 -1.38 -2.21
C TYR A 81 -17.88 -2.36 -1.05
N GLY A 82 -18.75 -2.03 -0.11
CA GLY A 82 -19.05 -2.87 1.06
C GLY A 82 -19.70 -2.12 2.21
N LEU A 83 -20.14 -2.85 3.23
CA LEU A 83 -20.79 -2.30 4.43
C LEU A 83 -19.93 -1.24 5.15
N PRO A 84 -20.52 -0.32 5.93
CA PRO A 84 -19.76 0.60 6.77
C PRO A 84 -18.78 -0.15 7.70
N GLY A 85 -17.59 0.41 7.93
CA GLY A 85 -16.57 -0.19 8.79
C GLY A 85 -15.64 -1.23 8.14
N THR A 86 -15.76 -1.51 6.84
CA THR A 86 -14.92 -2.51 6.13
C THR A 86 -13.58 -1.96 5.60
N ALA A 87 -12.99 -0.97 6.27
CA ALA A 87 -11.68 -0.39 5.94
C ALA A 87 -11.50 0.18 4.50
N LYS A 88 -12.57 0.50 3.77
CA LYS A 88 -12.49 1.02 2.38
C LYS A 88 -11.57 2.25 2.25
N SER A 89 -11.82 3.27 3.08
CA SER A 89 -11.03 4.51 3.05
C SER A 89 -9.58 4.27 3.47
N TRP A 90 -9.37 3.39 4.46
CA TRP A 90 -8.03 3.02 4.93
C TRP A 90 -7.21 2.31 3.85
N VAL A 91 -7.79 1.30 3.19
CA VAL A 91 -7.12 0.59 2.09
C VAL A 91 -6.86 1.53 0.91
N SER A 92 -7.81 2.41 0.57
CA SER A 92 -7.62 3.40 -0.50
C SER A 92 -6.46 4.35 -0.21
N GLU A 93 -6.34 4.83 1.03
CA GLU A 93 -5.27 5.73 1.45
C GLU A 93 -3.90 5.04 1.41
N HIS A 94 -3.82 3.79 1.87
CA HIS A 94 -2.59 3.01 1.82
C HIS A 94 -2.19 2.60 0.40
N LEU A 95 -3.15 2.31 -0.48
CA LEU A 95 -2.88 2.09 -1.90
C LEU A 95 -2.29 3.36 -2.53
N ALA A 96 -2.88 4.53 -2.27
CA ALA A 96 -2.36 5.79 -2.78
C ALA A 96 -0.93 6.06 -2.27
N ALA A 97 -0.69 5.88 -0.97
CA ALA A 97 0.61 6.09 -0.36
C ALA A 97 1.70 5.16 -0.93
N ALA A 98 1.36 3.91 -1.23
CA ALA A 98 2.30 2.95 -1.79
C ALA A 98 2.53 3.14 -3.30
N ILE A 99 1.53 3.63 -4.03
CA ILE A 99 1.59 3.76 -5.48
C ILE A 99 2.24 5.08 -5.89
N SER A 100 1.84 6.21 -5.31
CA SER A 100 2.23 7.55 -5.78
C SER A 100 2.71 8.49 -4.67
N GLY A 101 2.97 7.94 -3.47
CA GLY A 101 3.36 8.69 -2.27
C GLY A 101 4.86 8.78 -2.01
#